data_AF-A0A0J9WU72-F1
#
_entry.id   AF-A0A0J9WU72-F1
#
_cell.length_a   1.000
_cell.length_b   1.000
_cell.length_c   1.000
_cell.angle_alpha   90.00
_cell.angle_beta   90.00
_cell.angle_gamma   90.00
#
_symmetry.space_group_name_H-M   'P 1'
#
loop_
_entity.id
_entity.type
_entity.pdbx_description
1 polymer ?
#
loop_
_entity_poly.entity_id
_entity_poly.type
_entity_poly.pdbx_seq_one_letter_code
_entity_poly.pdbx_strand_id
1 'polypeptide(L)'
;MVERKFQVIDKYEFNRTYHGIAISEQWQAWETAHFFRVRSIIENPTVGARLISYGCNNGDGSSLNCTKTCSNETLMYSSPENLWNCMTLATLGMLVGPGNDTIDRESEKKMDEKFHFGTVEKFNSLNVFRKVRDCAWASCSDSTYGSCTSSLQGFKCGPVSPNNIAKFGRVMAKPYCQAASAGIDLDIAGQGIVTAYVIQLVLVLFLGLCFKLTTSWIRTFGRMSSSFQKDSVFRETCQRWQTTLSETRFAKAASSAMLDFQESQALFAATISITAIITFDGGNRAGLANMLTLFSWMFNHRILQGLITAGMYPVLMAQLVMHRAGERRFYTLFFVVLSWIMMTVITEFQDFNADAFEEHLKQVSTLDACGGNPGPMSFCQGIKEKNSYDFFNLTLACRFTVHIIVSCLIIDWILHFTKTRMTGDKVKYTQIGGESRTIFSFAEKKGARLSLGVFWAAIELLTIIIIFIGLREMVELLDMHSADGGLSTWGFGQLVAVAIWFPVMIKFICISIFGPRKEIKQKDNTGKPQVLEMVSYPHNKADNTASSSA
;
A
#
# COMPACT_ATOMS: atom_id res chain seq x y z
N MET A 1 -25.28 45.16 -9.76
CA MET A 1 -25.38 44.65 -11.14
C MET A 1 -23.97 44.58 -11.67
N VAL A 2 -23.51 43.38 -12.01
CA VAL A 2 -22.17 43.17 -12.59
C VAL A 2 -22.34 42.85 -14.07
N GLU A 3 -21.55 43.49 -14.93
CA GLU A 3 -21.41 43.05 -16.32
C GLU A 3 -20.40 41.90 -16.41
N ARG A 4 -20.90 40.72 -16.79
CA ARG A 4 -20.11 39.50 -16.98
C ARG A 4 -19.46 39.50 -18.36
N LYS A 5 -18.28 38.88 -18.48
CA LYS A 5 -17.57 38.68 -19.75
C LYS A 5 -17.04 37.26 -19.83
N PHE A 6 -16.78 36.76 -21.02
CA PHE A 6 -16.15 35.45 -21.20
C PHE A 6 -14.64 35.56 -21.36
N GLN A 7 -13.95 34.47 -21.01
CA GLN A 7 -12.54 34.25 -21.30
C GLN A 7 -12.37 32.82 -21.82
N VAL A 8 -11.55 32.60 -22.84
CA VAL A 8 -11.20 31.25 -23.29
C VAL A 8 -9.86 30.86 -22.72
N ILE A 9 -9.74 29.62 -22.27
CA ILE A 9 -8.46 29.03 -21.84
C ILE A 9 -8.21 27.73 -22.61
N ASP A 10 -6.94 27.49 -22.96
CA ASP A 10 -6.51 26.31 -23.71
C ASP A 10 -5.88 25.22 -22.82
N LYS A 11 -5.55 25.56 -21.57
CA LYS A 11 -4.99 24.64 -20.59
C LYS A 11 -5.47 25.01 -19.20
N TYR A 12 -5.39 24.03 -18.31
CA TYR A 12 -5.60 24.25 -16.90
C TYR A 12 -4.37 24.90 -16.27
N GLU A 13 -4.57 25.91 -15.43
CA GLU A 13 -3.52 26.50 -14.60
C GLU A 13 -3.63 25.92 -13.19
N PHE A 14 -3.22 24.67 -13.05
CA PHE A 14 -3.24 23.95 -11.79
C PHE A 14 -1.82 23.83 -11.22
N ASN A 15 -1.66 24.17 -9.96
CA ASN A 15 -0.42 23.96 -9.21
C ASN A 15 -0.72 23.50 -7.79
N ARG A 16 -1.56 22.46 -7.66
CA ARG A 16 -1.88 21.86 -6.36
C ARG A 16 -1.17 20.53 -6.20
N THR A 17 -0.52 20.37 -5.06
CA THR A 17 -0.02 19.10 -4.56
C THR A 17 -0.90 18.66 -3.40
N TYR A 18 -1.13 17.35 -3.27
CA TYR A 18 -1.92 16.78 -2.18
C TYR A 18 -1.04 15.83 -1.36
N HIS A 19 -0.75 16.19 -0.12
CA HIS A 19 0.16 15.44 0.77
C HIS A 19 1.53 15.09 0.13
N GLY A 20 2.06 15.98 -0.72
CA GLY A 20 3.33 15.76 -1.42
C GLY A 20 3.23 14.91 -2.70
N ILE A 21 2.03 14.43 -3.05
CA ILE A 21 1.75 13.74 -4.31
C ILE A 21 1.30 14.77 -5.35
N ALA A 22 1.91 14.72 -6.55
CA ALA A 22 1.45 15.50 -7.68
C ALA A 22 0.13 14.91 -8.20
N ILE A 23 -0.95 15.69 -8.13
CA ILE A 23 -2.23 15.28 -8.73
C ILE A 23 -2.20 15.63 -10.21
N SER A 24 -2.61 14.70 -11.08
CA SER A 24 -2.70 14.98 -12.52
C SER A 24 -3.61 16.18 -12.80
N GLU A 25 -3.31 16.88 -13.90
CA GLU A 25 -4.12 18.03 -14.32
C GLU A 25 -5.58 17.63 -14.56
N GLN A 26 -5.81 16.43 -15.10
CA GLN A 26 -7.13 15.92 -15.46
C GLN A 26 -8.05 15.75 -14.24
N TRP A 27 -7.50 15.36 -13.10
CA TRP A 27 -8.29 15.20 -11.87
C TRP A 27 -8.62 16.51 -11.21
N GLN A 28 -7.67 17.44 -11.21
CA GLN A 28 -7.93 18.80 -10.76
C GLN A 28 -9.00 19.46 -11.64
N ALA A 29 -9.07 19.08 -12.92
CA ALA A 29 -10.13 19.49 -13.82
C ALA A 29 -11.50 18.93 -13.40
N TRP A 30 -11.60 17.63 -13.14
CA TRP A 30 -12.83 17.00 -12.64
C TRP A 30 -13.30 17.61 -11.31
N GLU A 31 -12.39 17.75 -10.35
CA GLU A 31 -12.68 18.34 -9.05
C GLU A 31 -13.20 19.78 -9.20
N THR A 32 -12.52 20.57 -10.03
CA THR A 32 -12.91 21.97 -10.26
C THR A 32 -14.26 22.07 -10.96
N ALA A 33 -14.51 21.23 -11.97
CA ALA A 33 -15.75 21.20 -12.72
C ALA A 33 -16.95 20.82 -11.84
N HIS A 34 -16.82 19.78 -11.01
CA HIS A 34 -17.88 19.33 -10.10
C HIS A 34 -18.12 20.28 -8.92
N PHE A 35 -17.04 20.75 -8.28
CA PHE A 35 -17.15 21.32 -6.92
C PHE A 35 -16.91 22.82 -6.86
N PHE A 36 -15.91 23.33 -7.59
CA PHE A 36 -15.45 24.70 -7.40
C PHE A 36 -15.98 25.69 -8.45
N ARG A 37 -16.47 25.22 -9.60
CA ARG A 37 -16.81 26.10 -10.73
C ARG A 37 -17.88 27.14 -10.39
N VAL A 38 -19.01 26.71 -9.83
CA VAL A 38 -20.12 27.60 -9.45
C VAL A 38 -19.65 28.67 -8.47
N ARG A 39 -18.93 28.24 -7.42
CA ARG A 39 -18.40 29.12 -6.39
C ARG A 39 -17.42 30.14 -6.97
N SER A 40 -16.48 29.69 -7.80
CA SER A 40 -15.46 30.54 -8.42
C SER A 40 -16.07 31.69 -9.25
N ILE A 41 -17.11 31.42 -10.04
CA ILE A 41 -17.81 32.41 -10.87
C ILE A 41 -18.56 33.44 -10.00
N ILE A 42 -19.19 32.98 -8.92
CA ILE A 42 -19.96 33.85 -8.03
C ILE A 42 -19.03 34.75 -7.20
N GLU A 43 -17.95 34.19 -6.65
CA GLU A 43 -17.03 34.92 -5.77
C GLU A 43 -16.08 35.87 -6.52
N ASN A 44 -15.84 35.65 -7.83
CA ASN A 44 -14.93 36.48 -8.63
C ASN A 44 -15.66 37.11 -9.82
N PRO A 45 -16.57 38.07 -9.58
CA PRO A 45 -17.47 38.58 -10.61
C PRO A 45 -16.79 39.40 -11.71
N THR A 46 -15.61 39.95 -11.44
CA THR A 46 -14.81 40.75 -12.38
C THR A 46 -13.88 39.92 -13.26
N VAL A 47 -13.65 38.65 -12.91
CA VAL A 47 -12.84 37.74 -13.72
C VAL A 47 -13.73 37.15 -14.80
N GLY A 48 -13.27 37.19 -16.05
CA GLY A 48 -14.00 36.60 -17.17
C GLY A 48 -14.37 35.13 -16.91
N ALA A 49 -15.60 34.76 -17.21
CA ALA A 49 -16.08 33.40 -17.11
C ALA A 49 -15.32 32.50 -18.09
N ARG A 50 -14.37 31.75 -17.54
CA ARG A 50 -13.49 30.86 -18.28
C ARG A 50 -14.22 29.68 -18.91
N LEU A 51 -14.14 29.55 -20.23
CA LEU A 51 -14.54 28.38 -21.03
C LEU A 51 -13.29 27.67 -21.58
N ILE A 52 -13.27 26.35 -21.55
CA ILE A 52 -12.21 25.54 -22.15
C ILE A 52 -12.39 25.51 -23.66
N SER A 53 -11.32 25.78 -24.41
CA SER A 53 -11.36 25.95 -25.87
C SER A 53 -11.81 24.73 -26.66
N TYR A 54 -11.64 23.54 -26.10
CA TYR A 54 -12.05 22.24 -26.64
C TYR A 54 -13.16 21.56 -25.81
N GLY A 55 -13.77 22.28 -24.86
CA GLY A 55 -14.96 21.82 -24.15
C GLY A 55 -16.23 21.98 -25.00
N CYS A 56 -17.29 21.28 -24.62
CA CYS A 56 -18.49 21.09 -25.44
C CYS A 56 -18.26 20.25 -26.71
N ASN A 57 -17.36 19.27 -26.60
CA ASN A 57 -17.22 18.23 -27.60
C ASN A 57 -18.48 17.33 -27.55
N ASN A 58 -19.14 17.19 -28.68
CA ASN A 58 -20.39 16.45 -28.84
C ASN A 58 -20.21 15.14 -29.63
N GLY A 59 -18.95 14.72 -29.86
CA GLY A 59 -18.56 13.57 -30.66
C GLY A 59 -18.32 13.88 -32.15
N ASP A 60 -18.61 15.10 -32.60
CA ASP A 60 -18.31 15.58 -33.94
C ASP A 60 -17.00 16.37 -33.93
N GLY A 61 -15.94 15.82 -34.54
CA GLY A 61 -14.62 16.44 -34.59
C GLY A 61 -14.57 17.77 -35.38
N SER A 62 -15.66 18.14 -36.05
CA SER A 62 -15.74 19.34 -36.88
C SER A 62 -16.42 20.54 -36.21
N SER A 63 -17.14 20.35 -35.09
CA SER A 63 -17.84 21.46 -34.42
C SER A 63 -18.13 21.23 -32.93
N LEU A 64 -17.82 22.23 -32.08
CA LEU A 64 -18.21 22.23 -30.67
C LEU A 64 -19.65 22.71 -30.53
N ASN A 65 -20.45 22.08 -29.66
CA ASN A 65 -21.84 22.48 -29.47
C ASN A 65 -22.29 22.27 -28.02
N CYS A 66 -22.27 23.34 -27.23
CA CYS A 66 -22.67 23.31 -25.83
C CYS A 66 -24.16 23.07 -25.65
N THR A 67 -25.03 23.50 -26.58
CA THR A 67 -26.47 23.22 -26.49
C THR A 67 -26.71 21.72 -26.49
N LYS A 68 -26.10 21.00 -27.45
CA LYS A 68 -26.19 19.55 -27.56
C LYS A 68 -25.50 18.86 -26.39
N THR A 69 -24.24 19.21 -26.10
CA THR A 69 -23.46 18.57 -25.03
C THR A 69 -24.10 18.74 -23.65
N CYS A 70 -24.58 19.93 -23.29
CA CYS A 70 -25.14 20.18 -21.96
C CYS A 70 -26.59 19.72 -21.80
N SER A 71 -27.29 19.45 -22.91
CA SER A 71 -28.63 18.86 -22.88
C SER A 71 -28.63 17.35 -22.58
N ASN A 72 -27.50 16.67 -22.79
CA ASN A 72 -27.35 15.22 -22.68
C ASN A 72 -26.32 14.88 -21.58
N GLU A 73 -26.75 14.14 -20.57
CA GLU A 73 -25.94 13.74 -19.41
C GLU A 73 -24.68 12.96 -19.83
N THR A 74 -24.79 12.03 -20.78
CA THR A 74 -23.67 11.20 -21.26
C THR A 74 -22.57 12.06 -21.88
N LEU A 75 -22.94 13.09 -22.65
CA LEU A 75 -21.96 14.01 -23.26
C LEU A 75 -21.44 15.03 -22.25
N MET A 76 -22.29 15.52 -21.35
CA MET A 76 -21.88 16.48 -20.32
C MET A 76 -20.82 15.88 -19.37
N TYR A 77 -20.97 14.61 -18.99
CA TYR A 77 -20.06 13.91 -18.08
C TYR A 77 -18.99 13.05 -18.79
N SER A 78 -18.81 13.17 -20.11
CA SER A 78 -17.79 12.40 -20.83
C SER A 78 -16.36 12.89 -20.55
N SER A 79 -16.20 14.18 -20.23
CA SER A 79 -14.91 14.81 -19.94
C SER A 79 -15.06 15.99 -18.97
N PRO A 80 -14.00 16.35 -18.23
CA PRO A 80 -14.06 17.46 -17.29
C PRO A 80 -14.27 18.81 -17.99
N GLU A 81 -13.80 18.96 -19.23
CA GLU A 81 -13.99 20.17 -20.05
C GLU A 81 -15.45 20.39 -20.43
N ASN A 82 -16.15 19.32 -20.81
CA ASN A 82 -17.57 19.38 -21.13
C ASN A 82 -18.35 19.82 -19.90
N LEU A 83 -18.13 19.17 -18.76
CA LEU A 83 -18.76 19.55 -17.51
C LEU A 83 -18.41 20.98 -17.12
N TRP A 84 -17.16 21.40 -17.25
CA TRP A 84 -16.69 22.75 -16.95
C TRP A 84 -17.46 23.81 -17.73
N ASN A 85 -17.56 23.64 -19.05
CA ASN A 85 -18.25 24.61 -19.91
C ASN A 85 -19.76 24.62 -19.62
N CYS A 86 -20.38 23.45 -19.44
CA CYS A 86 -21.79 23.35 -19.07
C CYS A 86 -22.09 24.03 -17.74
N MET A 87 -21.27 23.80 -16.71
CA MET A 87 -21.41 24.43 -15.39
C MET A 87 -21.19 25.95 -15.47
N THR A 88 -20.25 26.40 -16.30
CA THR A 88 -19.98 27.84 -16.49
C THR A 88 -21.16 28.55 -17.13
N LEU A 89 -21.64 28.03 -18.26
CA LEU A 89 -22.76 28.60 -19.00
C LEU A 89 -24.06 28.52 -18.20
N ALA A 90 -24.31 27.43 -17.47
CA ALA A 90 -25.47 27.30 -16.59
C ALA A 90 -25.44 28.31 -15.44
N THR A 91 -24.27 28.50 -14.82
CA THR A 91 -24.11 29.48 -13.73
C THR A 91 -24.39 30.90 -14.23
N LEU A 92 -23.82 31.29 -15.38
CA LEU A 92 -24.11 32.58 -15.98
C LEU A 92 -25.58 32.72 -16.40
N GLY A 93 -26.17 31.67 -16.97
CA GLY A 93 -27.59 31.67 -17.34
C GLY A 93 -28.52 31.90 -16.15
N MET A 94 -28.16 31.42 -14.96
CA MET A 94 -28.86 31.72 -13.71
C MET A 94 -28.63 33.15 -13.22
N LEU A 95 -27.42 33.70 -13.37
CA LEU A 95 -27.07 35.03 -12.86
C LEU A 95 -27.58 36.16 -13.76
N VAL A 96 -27.63 35.94 -15.07
CA VAL A 96 -28.00 36.95 -16.09
C VAL A 96 -29.47 36.86 -16.48
N GLY A 97 -30.02 35.66 -16.65
CA GLY A 97 -31.41 35.48 -17.10
C GLY A 97 -32.43 35.84 -16.01
N PRO A 98 -32.60 34.97 -14.99
CA PRO A 98 -33.49 35.23 -13.85
C PRO A 98 -32.82 36.04 -12.72
N GLY A 99 -31.52 36.33 -12.81
CA GLY A 99 -30.78 37.16 -11.87
C GLY A 99 -30.65 38.61 -12.31
N ASN A 100 -29.81 39.38 -11.61
CA ASN A 100 -29.65 40.83 -11.82
C ASN A 100 -28.33 41.23 -12.52
N ASP A 101 -27.53 40.27 -12.98
CA ASP A 101 -26.28 40.55 -13.69
C ASP A 101 -26.55 40.77 -15.19
N THR A 102 -25.66 41.47 -15.88
CA THR A 102 -25.69 41.62 -17.34
C THR A 102 -24.54 40.83 -17.97
N ILE A 103 -24.59 40.61 -19.29
CA ILE A 103 -23.52 39.99 -20.06
C ILE A 103 -23.07 40.94 -21.17
N ASP A 104 -21.77 41.07 -21.35
CA ASP A 104 -21.18 41.78 -22.48
C ASP A 104 -21.58 41.09 -23.79
N ARG A 105 -22.39 41.76 -24.61
CA ARG A 105 -23.03 41.16 -25.79
C ARG A 105 -22.05 40.84 -26.92
N GLU A 106 -20.96 41.59 -27.03
CA GLU A 106 -19.90 41.31 -28.01
C GLU A 106 -19.13 40.03 -27.61
N SER A 107 -18.80 39.91 -26.33
CA SER A 107 -18.18 38.73 -25.73
C SER A 107 -19.09 37.50 -25.86
N GLU A 108 -20.39 37.64 -25.59
CA GLU A 108 -21.38 36.57 -25.74
C GLU A 108 -21.45 36.08 -27.19
N LYS A 109 -21.63 36.99 -28.15
CA LYS A 109 -21.72 36.65 -29.58
C LYS A 109 -20.46 35.93 -30.07
N LYS A 110 -19.28 36.44 -29.70
CA LYS A 110 -18.00 35.81 -30.08
C LYS A 110 -17.85 34.40 -29.52
N MET A 111 -18.33 34.15 -28.31
CA MET A 111 -18.28 32.82 -27.71
C MET A 111 -19.35 31.90 -28.29
N ASP A 112 -20.53 32.40 -28.61
CA ASP A 112 -21.58 31.61 -29.25
C ASP A 112 -21.18 31.15 -30.65
N GLU A 113 -20.50 31.99 -31.42
CA GLU A 113 -19.92 31.60 -32.72
C GLU A 113 -18.96 30.41 -32.61
N LYS A 114 -18.28 30.24 -31.46
CA LYS A 114 -17.35 29.14 -31.21
C LYS A 114 -17.99 27.90 -30.58
N PHE A 115 -18.92 28.10 -29.66
CA PHE A 115 -19.43 27.06 -28.77
C PHE A 115 -20.91 26.71 -28.98
N HIS A 116 -21.63 27.47 -29.80
CA HIS A 116 -23.02 27.25 -30.22
C HIS A 116 -23.97 26.97 -29.04
N PHE A 117 -24.04 27.91 -28.08
CA PHE A 117 -24.92 27.87 -26.91
C PHE A 117 -26.15 28.79 -27.02
N GLY A 118 -26.25 29.57 -28.09
CA GLY A 118 -27.25 30.61 -28.30
C GLY A 118 -27.02 31.81 -27.38
N THR A 119 -27.96 32.04 -26.46
CA THR A 119 -27.89 33.16 -25.50
C THR A 119 -27.79 32.62 -24.09
N VAL A 120 -26.97 33.25 -23.26
CA VAL A 120 -26.75 32.91 -21.86
C VAL A 120 -28.09 32.90 -21.11
N GLU A 121 -28.96 33.87 -21.38
CA GLU A 121 -30.26 34.03 -20.74
C GLU A 121 -31.18 32.82 -20.96
N LYS A 122 -31.12 32.21 -22.14
CA LYS A 122 -31.91 31.01 -22.47
C LYS A 122 -31.24 29.72 -22.04
N PHE A 123 -29.96 29.73 -21.68
CA PHE A 123 -29.20 28.53 -21.36
C PHE A 123 -29.76 27.76 -20.15
N ASN A 124 -30.44 28.46 -19.22
CA ASN A 124 -31.12 27.82 -18.10
C ASN A 124 -32.21 26.82 -18.53
N SER A 125 -32.79 26.96 -19.73
CA SER A 125 -33.80 26.03 -20.26
C SER A 125 -33.29 24.60 -20.47
N LEU A 126 -31.97 24.41 -20.57
CA LEU A 126 -31.33 23.10 -20.69
C LEU A 126 -31.34 22.29 -19.39
N ASN A 127 -31.79 22.89 -18.28
CA ASN A 127 -31.93 22.23 -16.97
C ASN A 127 -30.62 21.60 -16.45
N VAL A 128 -29.46 22.18 -16.79
CA VAL A 128 -28.14 21.65 -16.38
C VAL A 128 -28.04 21.45 -14.87
N PHE A 129 -28.49 22.42 -14.06
CA PHE A 129 -28.45 22.28 -12.59
C PHE A 129 -29.37 21.18 -12.06
N ARG A 130 -30.46 20.84 -12.75
CA ARG A 130 -31.28 19.67 -12.40
C ARG A 130 -30.46 18.40 -12.59
N LYS A 131 -29.84 18.22 -13.77
CA LYS A 131 -28.98 17.06 -14.07
C LYS A 131 -27.84 16.91 -13.07
N VAL A 132 -27.17 18.02 -12.76
CA VAL A 132 -26.04 18.07 -11.81
C VAL A 132 -26.46 17.64 -10.41
N ARG A 133 -27.59 18.15 -9.95
CA ARG A 133 -28.16 17.84 -8.64
C ARG A 133 -28.64 16.39 -8.57
N ASP A 134 -29.28 15.90 -9.63
CA ASP A 134 -29.78 14.53 -9.71
C ASP A 134 -28.60 13.52 -9.72
N CYS A 135 -27.54 13.80 -10.51
CA CYS A 135 -26.28 13.04 -10.50
C CYS A 135 -25.56 13.11 -9.15
N ALA A 136 -25.44 14.29 -8.54
CA ALA A 136 -24.83 14.45 -7.21
C ALA A 136 -25.61 13.69 -6.13
N TRP A 137 -26.94 13.73 -6.18
CA TRP A 137 -27.78 13.00 -5.23
C TRP A 137 -27.63 11.49 -5.41
N ALA A 138 -27.67 10.99 -6.65
CA ALA A 138 -27.46 9.56 -6.93
C ALA A 138 -26.08 9.10 -6.44
N SER A 139 -25.04 9.89 -6.73
CA SER A 139 -23.65 9.58 -6.36
C SER A 139 -23.42 9.51 -4.85
N CYS A 140 -24.08 10.35 -4.05
CA CYS A 140 -23.95 10.31 -2.59
C CYS A 140 -24.96 9.37 -1.88
N SER A 141 -26.02 8.93 -2.58
CA SER A 141 -27.03 8.05 -2.01
C SER A 141 -26.60 6.58 -2.05
N ASP A 142 -25.73 6.23 -2.99
CA ASP A 142 -25.09 4.93 -3.01
C ASP A 142 -24.01 4.88 -1.92
N SER A 143 -24.24 3.99 -0.94
CA SER A 143 -23.38 3.79 0.24
C SER A 143 -21.94 3.44 -0.12
N THR A 144 -21.71 2.95 -1.35
CA THR A 144 -20.40 2.54 -1.83
C THR A 144 -19.45 3.74 -1.96
N TYR A 145 -19.97 4.90 -2.33
CA TYR A 145 -19.16 6.12 -2.50
C TYR A 145 -19.13 7.01 -1.24
N GLY A 146 -20.05 6.82 -0.30
CA GLY A 146 -20.17 7.62 0.91
C GLY A 146 -21.61 7.84 1.35
N SER A 147 -21.90 9.01 1.89
CA SER A 147 -23.27 9.41 2.25
C SER A 147 -23.58 10.86 1.89
N CYS A 148 -24.85 11.15 1.64
CA CYS A 148 -25.29 12.52 1.38
C CYS A 148 -25.24 13.37 2.66
N THR A 149 -24.57 14.51 2.60
CA THR A 149 -24.57 15.45 3.73
C THR A 149 -25.93 16.14 3.91
N SER A 150 -26.26 16.48 5.16
CA SER A 150 -27.50 17.21 5.49
C SER A 150 -27.62 18.55 4.74
N SER A 151 -26.48 19.18 4.43
CA SER A 151 -26.40 20.42 3.67
C SER A 151 -26.94 20.29 2.24
N LEU A 152 -26.94 19.09 1.65
CA LEU A 152 -27.46 18.82 0.31
C LEU A 152 -28.99 18.58 0.31
N GLN A 153 -29.60 18.26 1.46
CA GLN A 153 -31.04 17.91 1.52
C GLN A 153 -31.96 18.98 0.95
N GLY A 154 -31.65 20.26 1.16
CA GLY A 154 -32.43 21.38 0.59
C GLY A 154 -32.43 21.42 -0.94
N PHE A 155 -31.49 20.71 -1.57
CA PHE A 155 -31.39 20.56 -3.02
C PHE A 155 -31.83 19.17 -3.50
N LYS A 156 -32.41 18.29 -2.66
CA LYS A 156 -32.97 17.02 -3.15
C LYS A 156 -34.16 17.26 -4.09
N CYS A 157 -35.12 18.06 -3.62
CA CYS A 157 -36.33 18.39 -4.35
C CYS A 157 -36.38 19.87 -4.77
N GLY A 158 -35.64 20.74 -4.07
CA GLY A 158 -35.58 22.17 -4.38
C GLY A 158 -34.78 22.45 -5.66
N PRO A 159 -35.27 23.30 -6.57
CA PRO A 159 -34.50 23.72 -7.73
C PRO A 159 -33.34 24.65 -7.31
N VAL A 160 -32.24 24.60 -8.06
CA VAL A 160 -31.23 25.65 -7.99
C VAL A 160 -31.81 26.90 -8.65
N SER A 161 -31.69 28.05 -8.00
CA SER A 161 -32.23 29.34 -8.42
C SER A 161 -31.21 30.45 -8.13
N PRO A 162 -31.40 31.67 -8.68
CA PRO A 162 -30.47 32.78 -8.45
C PRO A 162 -30.24 33.08 -6.96
N ASN A 163 -31.27 32.88 -6.13
CA ASN A 163 -31.21 33.19 -4.70
C ASN A 163 -30.44 32.13 -3.89
N ASN A 164 -30.31 30.90 -4.39
CA ASN A 164 -29.69 29.79 -3.65
C ASN A 164 -28.45 29.19 -4.34
N ILE A 165 -28.11 29.61 -5.55
CA ILE A 165 -26.96 29.10 -6.32
C ILE A 165 -25.62 29.29 -5.58
N ALA A 166 -25.46 30.41 -4.86
CA ALA A 166 -24.29 30.63 -4.01
C ALA A 166 -24.21 29.61 -2.85
N LYS A 167 -25.35 29.23 -2.28
CA LYS A 167 -25.42 28.17 -1.26
C LYS A 167 -25.10 26.81 -1.88
N PHE A 168 -25.64 26.50 -3.07
CA PHE A 168 -25.34 25.27 -3.80
C PHE A 168 -23.83 25.13 -4.06
N GLY A 169 -23.20 26.16 -4.63
CA GLY A 169 -21.76 26.17 -4.89
C GLY A 169 -20.92 25.99 -3.63
N ARG A 170 -21.33 26.57 -2.49
CA ARG A 170 -20.65 26.35 -1.20
C ARG A 170 -20.80 24.92 -0.69
N VAL A 171 -21.97 24.29 -0.84
CA VAL A 171 -22.19 22.89 -0.43
C VAL A 171 -21.34 21.93 -1.25
N MET A 172 -21.33 22.10 -2.59
CA MET A 172 -20.51 21.28 -3.47
C MET A 172 -19.01 21.46 -3.19
N ALA A 173 -18.55 22.68 -2.94
CA ALA A 173 -17.13 22.99 -2.74
C ALA A 173 -16.51 22.49 -1.43
N LYS A 174 -17.30 22.19 -0.38
CA LYS A 174 -16.74 21.75 0.91
C LYS A 174 -17.56 20.62 1.58
N PRO A 175 -18.80 20.84 2.05
CA PRO A 175 -19.57 19.80 2.73
C PRO A 175 -19.73 18.51 1.93
N TYR A 176 -19.93 18.58 0.62
CA TYR A 176 -20.25 17.41 -0.20
C TYR A 176 -19.25 16.26 -0.04
N CYS A 177 -17.95 16.54 -0.09
CA CYS A 177 -16.91 15.51 0.02
C CYS A 177 -16.53 15.11 1.45
N GLN A 178 -17.08 15.74 2.49
CA GLN A 178 -16.76 15.38 3.89
C GLN A 178 -17.29 14.00 4.28
N ALA A 179 -18.29 13.51 3.55
CA ALA A 179 -18.94 12.22 3.77
C ALA A 179 -18.55 11.18 2.70
N ALA A 180 -17.51 11.45 1.91
CA ALA A 180 -16.95 10.49 0.96
C ALA A 180 -16.33 9.30 1.72
N SER A 181 -16.56 8.09 1.22
CA SER A 181 -16.01 6.87 1.81
C SER A 181 -14.55 6.70 1.40
N ALA A 182 -13.71 6.35 2.38
CA ALA A 182 -12.33 5.92 2.14
C ALA A 182 -12.26 4.54 1.47
N GLY A 183 -13.35 3.77 1.47
CA GLY A 183 -13.48 2.46 0.80
C GLY A 183 -12.22 1.58 0.91
N ILE A 184 -12.12 0.77 1.97
CA ILE A 184 -10.95 -0.12 2.13
C ILE A 184 -11.12 -1.34 1.23
N ASP A 185 -10.14 -1.58 0.35
CA ASP A 185 -10.10 -2.80 -0.44
C ASP A 185 -9.66 -3.97 0.46
N LEU A 186 -10.53 -4.98 0.56
CA LEU A 186 -10.35 -6.11 1.47
C LEU A 186 -9.20 -7.06 1.06
N ASP A 187 -8.75 -6.99 -0.19
CA ASP A 187 -7.65 -7.80 -0.71
C ASP A 187 -6.29 -7.15 -0.44
N ILE A 188 -6.24 -5.82 -0.27
CA ILE A 188 -5.01 -5.06 -0.02
C ILE A 188 -4.84 -4.74 1.46
N ALA A 189 -5.88 -4.16 2.05
CA ALA A 189 -5.86 -3.62 3.40
C ALA A 189 -6.93 -4.29 4.28
N GLY A 190 -7.49 -5.42 3.86
CA GLY A 190 -8.46 -6.14 4.66
C GLY A 190 -7.86 -6.78 5.91
N GLN A 191 -8.74 -7.03 6.89
CA GLN A 191 -8.39 -7.56 8.21
C GLN A 191 -7.45 -8.78 8.19
N GLY A 192 -7.60 -9.69 7.22
CA GLY A 192 -6.76 -10.89 7.13
C GLY A 192 -5.32 -10.60 6.71
N ILE A 193 -5.10 -9.68 5.77
CA ILE A 193 -3.76 -9.28 5.33
C ILE A 193 -3.05 -8.57 6.48
N VAL A 194 -3.73 -7.62 7.13
CA VAL A 194 -3.18 -6.91 8.30
C VAL A 194 -2.88 -7.89 9.43
N THR A 195 -3.77 -8.84 9.72
CA THR A 195 -3.55 -9.89 10.72
C THR A 195 -2.35 -10.78 10.36
N ALA A 196 -2.17 -11.12 9.08
CA ALA A 196 -1.02 -11.90 8.64
C ALA A 196 0.31 -11.17 8.92
N TYR A 197 0.39 -9.85 8.67
CA TYR A 197 1.56 -9.03 9.03
C TYR A 197 1.75 -8.90 10.55
N VAL A 198 0.68 -8.77 11.33
CA VAL A 198 0.77 -8.78 12.80
C VAL A 198 1.36 -10.10 13.31
N ILE A 199 0.87 -11.23 12.80
CA ILE A 199 1.42 -12.56 13.13
C ILE A 199 2.89 -12.64 12.73
N GLN A 200 3.26 -12.15 11.54
CA GLN A 200 4.64 -12.10 11.08
C GLN A 200 5.56 -11.32 12.06
N LEU A 201 5.14 -10.13 12.49
CA LEU A 201 5.90 -9.30 13.43
C LEU A 201 6.05 -9.98 14.80
N VAL A 202 5.00 -10.65 15.30
CA VAL A 202 5.05 -11.37 16.57
C VAL A 202 5.93 -12.63 16.46
N LEU A 203 5.79 -13.39 15.36
CA LEU A 203 6.55 -14.61 15.13
C LEU A 203 8.05 -14.35 14.98
N VAL A 204 8.46 -13.26 14.32
CA VAL A 204 9.90 -12.97 14.22
C VAL A 204 10.51 -12.68 15.58
N LEU A 205 9.78 -11.99 16.47
CA LEU A 205 10.26 -11.70 17.82
C LEU A 205 10.36 -12.99 18.64
N PHE A 206 9.32 -13.84 18.57
CA PHE A 206 9.29 -15.12 19.28
C PHE A 206 10.38 -16.09 18.78
N LEU A 207 10.41 -16.37 17.47
CA LEU A 207 11.40 -17.28 16.87
C LEU A 207 12.81 -16.68 16.97
N GLY A 208 12.95 -15.36 16.83
CA GLY A 208 14.20 -14.63 17.00
C GLY A 208 14.78 -14.82 18.39
N LEU A 209 13.93 -14.68 19.42
CA LEU A 209 14.30 -14.92 20.80
C LEU A 209 14.75 -16.38 21.02
N CYS A 210 13.97 -17.35 20.55
CA CYS A 210 14.29 -18.77 20.66
C CYS A 210 15.62 -19.11 19.97
N PHE A 211 15.82 -18.59 18.76
CA PHE A 211 17.03 -18.78 17.99
C PHE A 211 18.25 -18.13 18.68
N LYS A 212 18.14 -16.90 19.18
CA LYS A 212 19.26 -16.24 19.87
C LYS A 212 19.62 -16.90 21.20
N LEU A 213 18.63 -17.33 21.98
CA LEU A 213 18.84 -18.12 23.20
C LEU A 213 19.72 -19.34 22.90
N THR A 214 19.39 -20.07 21.83
CA THR A 214 20.05 -21.34 21.48
C THR A 214 21.40 -21.18 20.79
N THR A 215 21.70 -20.00 20.22
CA THR A 215 22.93 -19.80 19.43
C THR A 215 23.98 -18.90 20.06
N SER A 216 23.60 -17.81 20.74
CA SER A 216 24.57 -16.74 21.04
C SER A 216 24.31 -15.92 22.31
N TRP A 217 23.10 -15.92 22.85
CA TRP A 217 22.73 -14.97 23.90
C TRP A 217 23.41 -15.27 25.25
N ILE A 218 23.44 -16.53 25.68
CA ILE A 218 24.07 -16.96 26.95
C ILE A 218 25.56 -16.62 26.92
N ARG A 219 26.22 -16.88 25.79
CA ARG A 219 27.64 -16.54 25.60
C ARG A 219 27.89 -15.03 25.64
N THR A 220 27.00 -14.24 25.03
CA THR A 220 27.14 -12.77 24.98
C THR A 220 26.93 -12.16 26.37
N PHE A 221 25.96 -12.66 27.13
CA PHE A 221 25.72 -12.27 28.51
C PHE A 221 26.92 -12.60 29.41
N GLY A 222 27.47 -13.81 29.30
CA GLY A 222 28.69 -14.21 30.02
C GLY A 222 29.88 -13.29 29.73
N ARG A 223 30.07 -12.88 28.47
CA ARG A 223 31.14 -11.93 28.07
C ARG A 223 30.90 -10.53 28.66
N MET A 224 29.68 -10.01 28.57
CA MET A 224 29.33 -8.70 29.11
C MET A 224 29.53 -8.65 30.64
N SER A 225 28.94 -9.60 31.37
CA SER A 225 29.06 -9.68 32.83
C SER A 225 30.50 -9.86 33.30
N SER A 226 31.27 -10.74 32.64
CA SER A 226 32.70 -10.93 32.97
C SER A 226 33.56 -9.69 32.69
N SER A 227 33.16 -8.82 31.75
CA SER A 227 33.87 -7.55 31.51
C SER A 227 33.62 -6.52 32.62
N PHE A 228 32.47 -6.61 33.30
CA PHE A 228 32.14 -5.77 34.46
C PHE A 228 32.71 -6.33 35.77
N GLN A 229 32.66 -7.66 35.98
CA GLN A 229 33.07 -8.31 37.23
C GLN A 229 34.47 -8.94 37.21
N LYS A 230 35.17 -8.94 36.06
CA LYS A 230 36.47 -9.62 35.83
C LYS A 230 36.48 -11.13 36.18
N ASP A 231 35.33 -11.80 36.12
CA ASP A 231 35.22 -13.23 36.45
C ASP A 231 35.30 -14.12 35.20
N SER A 232 36.40 -14.84 35.04
CA SER A 232 36.62 -15.78 33.94
C SER A 232 35.83 -17.09 34.07
N VAL A 233 35.50 -17.52 35.30
CA VAL A 233 34.79 -18.78 35.58
C VAL A 233 33.34 -18.67 35.13
N PHE A 234 32.70 -17.52 35.37
CA PHE A 234 31.34 -17.24 34.90
C PHE A 234 31.25 -17.30 33.37
N ARG A 235 32.26 -16.76 32.67
CA ARG A 235 32.33 -16.76 31.20
C ARG A 235 32.43 -18.18 30.64
N GLU A 236 33.28 -19.02 31.21
CA GLU A 236 33.44 -20.42 30.79
C GLU A 236 32.17 -21.24 31.06
N THR A 237 31.51 -21.00 32.19
CA THR A 237 30.23 -21.63 32.52
C THR A 237 29.16 -21.28 31.49
N CYS A 238 28.98 -19.98 31.18
CA CYS A 238 28.03 -19.53 30.16
C CYS A 238 28.34 -20.13 28.78
N GLN A 239 29.61 -20.28 28.43
CA GLN A 239 30.01 -20.88 27.16
C GLN A 239 29.66 -22.37 27.11
N ARG A 240 29.89 -23.12 28.19
CA ARG A 240 29.50 -24.54 28.28
C ARG A 240 27.99 -24.72 28.16
N TRP A 241 27.21 -23.90 28.87
CA TRP A 241 25.74 -23.90 28.78
C TRP A 241 25.26 -23.59 27.36
N GLN A 242 25.87 -22.63 26.66
CA GLN A 242 25.51 -22.32 25.27
C GLN A 242 25.74 -23.53 24.35
N THR A 243 26.88 -24.23 24.49
CA THR A 243 27.19 -25.40 23.66
C THR A 243 26.18 -26.52 23.92
N THR A 244 25.90 -26.83 25.18
CA THR A 244 24.90 -27.85 25.53
C THR A 244 23.52 -27.49 24.99
N LEU A 245 23.10 -26.23 25.12
CA LEU A 245 21.82 -25.76 24.60
C LEU A 245 21.74 -25.88 23.08
N SER A 246 22.80 -25.54 22.35
CA SER A 246 22.85 -25.60 20.88
C SER A 246 22.69 -27.02 20.32
N GLU A 247 22.99 -28.06 21.12
CA GLU A 247 22.85 -29.46 20.73
C GLU A 247 21.44 -30.04 21.00
N THR A 248 20.60 -29.31 21.73
CA THR A 248 19.25 -29.75 22.09
C THR A 248 18.32 -29.86 20.87
N ARG A 249 17.25 -30.66 21.02
CA ARG A 249 16.17 -30.75 20.03
C ARG A 249 15.51 -29.39 19.80
N PHE A 250 15.35 -28.61 20.87
CA PHE A 250 14.79 -27.27 20.82
C PHE A 250 15.64 -26.31 19.98
N ALA A 251 16.98 -26.34 20.12
CA ALA A 251 17.88 -25.54 19.28
C ALA A 251 17.76 -25.89 17.79
N LYS A 252 17.67 -27.19 17.47
CA LYS A 252 17.45 -27.65 16.09
C LYS A 252 16.07 -27.23 15.57
N ALA A 253 15.04 -27.30 16.39
CA ALA A 253 13.70 -26.84 16.06
C ALA A 253 13.66 -25.33 15.78
N ALA A 254 14.28 -24.52 16.66
CA ALA A 254 14.36 -23.08 16.52
C ALA A 254 15.15 -22.67 15.25
N SER A 255 16.25 -23.36 14.96
CA SER A 255 17.04 -23.11 13.74
C SER A 255 16.27 -23.47 12.47
N SER A 256 15.57 -24.62 12.45
CA SER A 256 14.73 -24.98 11.30
C SER A 256 13.60 -23.99 11.12
N ALA A 257 12.86 -23.68 12.19
CA ALA A 257 11.72 -22.78 12.14
C ALA A 257 12.12 -21.37 11.71
N MET A 258 13.29 -20.86 12.14
CA MET A 258 13.79 -19.56 11.68
C MET A 258 14.05 -19.53 10.16
N LEU A 259 14.63 -20.60 9.60
CA LEU A 259 14.86 -20.71 8.16
C LEU A 259 13.54 -20.83 7.39
N ASP A 260 12.66 -21.74 7.82
CA ASP A 260 11.34 -21.93 7.20
C ASP A 260 10.51 -20.64 7.27
N PHE A 261 10.60 -19.92 8.39
CA PHE A 261 9.96 -18.62 8.59
C PHE A 261 10.54 -17.57 7.65
N GLN A 262 11.87 -17.47 7.53
CA GLN A 262 12.51 -16.52 6.60
C GLN A 262 12.06 -16.73 5.17
N GLU A 263 12.04 -17.99 4.72
CA GLU A 263 11.61 -18.35 3.37
C GLU A 263 10.14 -17.97 3.15
N SER A 264 9.28 -18.33 4.09
CA SER A 264 7.84 -18.04 4.01
C SER A 264 7.56 -16.54 3.98
N GLN A 265 8.20 -15.76 4.85
CA GLN A 265 7.96 -14.32 4.93
C GLN A 265 8.52 -13.54 3.74
N ALA A 266 9.67 -13.95 3.22
CA ALA A 266 10.26 -13.27 2.06
C ALA A 266 9.47 -13.58 0.77
N LEU A 267 8.96 -14.81 0.63
CA LEU A 267 8.05 -15.16 -0.46
C LEU A 267 6.71 -14.43 -0.33
N PHE A 268 6.15 -14.37 0.88
CA PHE A 268 4.92 -13.61 1.14
C PHE A 268 5.08 -12.12 0.77
N ALA A 269 6.17 -11.49 1.22
CA ALA A 269 6.47 -10.10 0.87
C ALA A 269 6.62 -9.90 -0.65
N ALA A 270 7.32 -10.81 -1.34
CA ALA A 270 7.47 -10.76 -2.78
C ALA A 270 6.12 -10.92 -3.51
N THR A 271 5.27 -11.86 -3.10
CA THR A 271 3.95 -12.08 -3.71
C THR A 271 3.06 -10.86 -3.56
N ILE A 272 2.92 -10.32 -2.34
CA ILE A 272 2.12 -9.11 -2.11
C ILE A 272 2.66 -7.93 -2.91
N SER A 273 3.99 -7.78 -2.99
CA SER A 273 4.59 -6.68 -3.76
C SER A 273 4.40 -6.83 -5.27
N ILE A 274 4.48 -8.05 -5.82
CA ILE A 274 4.21 -8.29 -7.26
C ILE A 274 2.74 -7.97 -7.57
N THR A 275 1.81 -8.44 -6.73
CA THR A 275 0.39 -8.12 -6.89
C THR A 275 0.15 -6.62 -6.81
N ALA A 276 0.77 -5.93 -5.83
CA ALA A 276 0.71 -4.48 -5.70
C ALA A 276 1.19 -3.75 -6.96
N ILE A 277 2.34 -4.15 -7.52
CA ILE A 277 2.85 -3.55 -8.76
C ILE A 277 1.83 -3.76 -9.88
N ILE A 278 1.37 -4.99 -10.11
CA ILE A 278 0.42 -5.30 -11.19
C ILE A 278 -0.89 -4.50 -11.04
N THR A 279 -1.42 -4.40 -9.83
CA THR A 279 -2.68 -3.71 -9.53
C THR A 279 -2.58 -2.20 -9.73
N PHE A 280 -1.43 -1.59 -9.40
CA PHE A 280 -1.25 -0.14 -9.44
C PHE A 280 -0.46 0.38 -10.68
N ASP A 281 0.06 -0.50 -11.55
CA ASP A 281 0.75 -0.15 -12.81
C ASP A 281 -0.21 0.23 -13.96
N GLY A 282 -1.53 0.22 -13.69
CA GLY A 282 -2.57 0.78 -14.58
C GLY A 282 -2.96 -0.09 -15.79
N GLY A 283 -2.11 -1.00 -16.23
CA GLY A 283 -2.40 -1.90 -17.37
C GLY A 283 -3.29 -3.10 -17.04
N ASN A 284 -3.37 -3.50 -15.76
CA ASN A 284 -4.11 -4.68 -15.33
C ASN A 284 -5.12 -4.31 -14.24
N ARG A 285 -6.41 -4.53 -14.49
CA ARG A 285 -7.52 -4.14 -13.58
C ARG A 285 -7.73 -5.11 -12.40
N ALA A 286 -6.81 -6.05 -12.20
CA ALA A 286 -6.91 -7.08 -11.18
C ALA A 286 -6.81 -6.44 -9.77
N GLY A 287 -7.84 -6.63 -8.95
CA GLY A 287 -7.89 -6.10 -7.57
C GLY A 287 -8.36 -4.63 -7.46
N LEU A 288 -8.83 -4.00 -8.55
CA LEU A 288 -9.31 -2.61 -8.53
C LEU A 288 -10.83 -2.46 -8.43
N ALA A 289 -11.57 -3.58 -8.48
CA ALA A 289 -13.03 -3.56 -8.59
C ALA A 289 -13.73 -2.85 -7.41
N ASN A 290 -13.12 -2.83 -6.22
CA ASN A 290 -13.70 -2.16 -5.05
C ASN A 290 -13.17 -0.72 -4.86
N MET A 291 -12.22 -0.27 -5.68
CA MET A 291 -11.69 1.10 -5.63
C MET A 291 -12.52 2.00 -6.54
N LEU A 292 -13.60 2.52 -5.98
CA LEU A 292 -14.65 3.25 -6.72
C LEU A 292 -14.56 4.78 -6.56
N THR A 293 -13.61 5.23 -5.74
CA THR A 293 -13.31 6.66 -5.54
C THR A 293 -11.82 6.90 -5.57
N LEU A 294 -11.46 8.12 -5.98
CA LEU A 294 -10.12 8.67 -5.88
C LEU A 294 -9.57 8.59 -4.46
N PHE A 295 -10.36 9.02 -3.47
CA PHE A 295 -9.95 8.96 -2.08
C PHE A 295 -9.63 7.52 -1.64
N SER A 296 -10.44 6.54 -2.05
CA SER A 296 -10.20 5.13 -1.78
C SER A 296 -8.91 4.62 -2.40
N TRP A 297 -8.62 4.97 -3.65
CA TRP A 297 -7.36 4.57 -4.27
C TRP A 297 -6.13 5.09 -3.51
N MET A 298 -6.09 6.41 -3.25
CA MET A 298 -4.96 7.03 -2.55
C MET A 298 -4.78 6.43 -1.16
N PHE A 299 -5.90 6.17 -0.47
CA PHE A 299 -5.90 5.59 0.86
C PHE A 299 -5.36 4.15 0.88
N ASN A 300 -5.86 3.28 -0.01
CA ASN A 300 -5.39 1.89 -0.11
C ASN A 300 -3.93 1.80 -0.56
N HIS A 301 -3.52 2.64 -1.51
CA HIS A 301 -2.11 2.72 -1.94
C HIS A 301 -1.19 3.11 -0.77
N ARG A 302 -1.59 4.09 0.06
CA ARG A 302 -0.82 4.52 1.23
C ARG A 302 -0.72 3.43 2.29
N ILE A 303 -1.83 2.73 2.58
CA ILE A 303 -1.81 1.58 3.51
C ILE A 303 -0.87 0.50 3.00
N LEU A 304 -0.93 0.16 1.71
CA LEU A 304 -0.09 -0.86 1.09
C LEU A 304 1.40 -0.54 1.18
N GLN A 305 1.79 0.71 0.91
CA GLN A 305 3.17 1.18 1.12
C GLN A 305 3.63 0.97 2.57
N GLY A 306 2.75 1.28 3.53
CA GLY A 306 2.98 1.07 4.95
C GLY A 306 3.14 -0.41 5.33
N LEU A 307 2.21 -1.26 4.88
CA LEU A 307 2.21 -2.72 5.09
C LEU A 307 3.49 -3.36 4.57
N ILE A 308 3.90 -3.04 3.34
CA ILE A 308 5.10 -3.60 2.71
C ILE A 308 6.35 -3.13 3.45
N THR A 309 6.43 -1.85 3.82
CA THR A 309 7.57 -1.32 4.58
C THR A 309 7.66 -1.97 5.97
N ALA A 310 6.53 -2.07 6.69
CA ALA A 310 6.46 -2.74 7.98
C ALA A 310 6.84 -4.23 7.89
N GLY A 311 6.39 -4.89 6.82
CA GLY A 311 6.70 -6.28 6.50
C GLY A 311 8.18 -6.56 6.19
N MET A 312 8.95 -5.54 5.82
CA MET A 312 10.40 -5.68 5.61
C MET A 312 11.17 -5.81 6.93
N TYR A 313 10.75 -5.15 8.01
CA TYR A 313 11.47 -5.22 9.29
C TYR A 313 11.64 -6.65 9.86
N PRO A 314 10.61 -7.52 9.89
CA PRO A 314 10.78 -8.91 10.33
C PRO A 314 11.66 -9.73 9.36
N VAL A 315 11.58 -9.48 8.05
CA VAL A 315 12.47 -10.09 7.04
C VAL A 315 13.93 -9.75 7.31
N LEU A 316 14.20 -8.49 7.65
CA LEU A 316 15.54 -8.00 7.99
C LEU A 316 16.03 -8.55 9.34
N MET A 317 15.17 -8.57 10.36
CA MET A 317 15.52 -9.07 11.69
C MET A 317 15.93 -10.53 11.65
N ALA A 318 15.16 -11.39 10.97
CA ALA A 318 15.50 -12.80 10.82
C ALA A 318 16.83 -12.97 10.06
N GLN A 319 17.05 -12.25 8.95
CA GLN A 319 18.31 -12.32 8.21
C GLN A 319 19.51 -11.84 9.04
N LEU A 320 19.36 -10.74 9.78
CA LEU A 320 20.38 -10.21 10.69
C LEU A 320 20.76 -11.25 11.74
N VAL A 321 19.78 -11.84 12.42
CA VAL A 321 19.99 -12.84 13.46
C VAL A 321 20.69 -14.09 12.89
N MET A 322 20.30 -14.55 11.70
CA MET A 322 20.93 -15.70 11.03
C MET A 322 22.38 -15.42 10.61
N HIS A 323 22.66 -14.27 9.98
CA HIS A 323 24.02 -13.86 9.62
C HIS A 323 24.94 -13.82 10.84
N ARG A 324 24.43 -13.33 11.98
CA ARG A 324 25.18 -13.24 13.25
C ARG A 324 25.47 -14.61 13.84
N ALA A 325 24.58 -15.58 13.65
CA ALA A 325 24.83 -16.97 14.01
C ALA A 325 25.74 -17.74 13.02
N GLY A 326 26.07 -17.14 11.87
CA GLY A 326 26.98 -17.71 10.88
C GLY A 326 26.28 -18.36 9.68
N GLU A 327 24.95 -18.39 9.66
CA GLU A 327 24.15 -18.90 8.54
C GLU A 327 24.02 -17.82 7.45
N ARG A 328 24.88 -17.87 6.42
CA ARG A 328 24.97 -16.88 5.33
C ARG A 328 24.59 -17.46 3.98
N ARG A 329 23.38 -17.99 3.87
CA ARG A 329 22.88 -18.62 2.65
C ARG A 329 22.52 -17.57 1.60
N PHE A 330 23.12 -17.68 0.40
CA PHE A 330 22.88 -16.74 -0.68
C PHE A 330 21.40 -16.61 -1.06
N TYR A 331 20.67 -17.73 -1.17
CA TYR A 331 19.27 -17.68 -1.61
C TYR A 331 18.36 -16.91 -0.63
N THR A 332 18.59 -17.03 0.69
CA THR A 332 17.81 -16.25 1.69
C THR A 332 18.06 -14.76 1.53
N LEU A 333 19.32 -14.36 1.31
CA LEU A 333 19.68 -12.97 1.06
C LEU A 333 19.13 -12.48 -0.30
N PHE A 334 19.12 -13.33 -1.32
CA PHE A 334 18.52 -13.01 -2.62
C PHE A 334 17.05 -12.62 -2.47
N PHE A 335 16.25 -13.39 -1.71
CA PHE A 335 14.84 -13.04 -1.48
C PHE A 335 14.67 -11.76 -0.65
N VAL A 336 15.57 -11.48 0.29
CA VAL A 336 15.60 -10.19 1.03
C VAL A 336 15.85 -9.03 0.06
N VAL A 337 16.83 -9.18 -0.83
CA VAL A 337 17.18 -8.15 -1.83
C VAL A 337 16.04 -7.97 -2.83
N LEU A 338 15.41 -9.06 -3.30
CA LEU A 338 14.25 -9.00 -4.18
C LEU A 338 13.09 -8.25 -3.51
N SER A 339 12.78 -8.58 -2.26
CA SER A 339 11.71 -7.90 -1.49
C SER A 339 12.03 -6.42 -1.27
N TRP A 340 13.30 -6.09 -1.03
CA TRP A 340 13.78 -4.71 -0.91
C TRP A 340 13.65 -3.92 -2.21
N ILE A 341 14.03 -4.50 -3.35
CA ILE A 341 13.85 -3.87 -4.67
C ILE A 341 12.37 -3.60 -4.92
N MET A 342 11.50 -4.58 -4.70
CA MET A 342 10.05 -4.42 -4.90
C MET A 342 9.44 -3.37 -3.96
N MET A 343 9.83 -3.36 -2.68
CA MET A 343 9.43 -2.32 -1.73
C MET A 343 9.89 -0.93 -2.18
N THR A 344 11.12 -0.80 -2.68
CA THR A 344 11.66 0.45 -3.22
C THR A 344 10.85 0.90 -4.45
N VAL A 345 10.53 -0.01 -5.37
CA VAL A 345 9.66 0.29 -6.53
C VAL A 345 8.33 0.86 -6.07
N ILE A 346 7.63 0.21 -5.15
CA ILE A 346 6.29 0.62 -4.70
C ILE A 346 6.30 1.93 -3.92
N THR A 347 7.35 2.19 -3.15
CA THR A 347 7.41 3.36 -2.25
C THR A 347 8.11 4.58 -2.84
N GLU A 348 8.97 4.40 -3.84
CA GLU A 348 9.81 5.49 -4.39
C GLU A 348 9.59 5.72 -5.89
N PHE A 349 9.15 4.70 -6.65
CA PHE A 349 9.07 4.77 -8.12
C PHE A 349 7.68 4.53 -8.70
N GLN A 350 6.75 3.97 -7.93
CA GLN A 350 5.40 3.72 -8.39
C GLN A 350 4.63 5.05 -8.35
N ASP A 351 4.76 5.79 -9.44
CA ASP A 351 3.99 6.98 -9.67
C ASP A 351 2.53 6.63 -9.91
N PHE A 352 1.70 7.52 -9.41
CA PHE A 352 0.28 7.38 -9.49
C PHE A 352 -0.21 7.60 -10.95
N ASN A 353 -0.58 6.52 -11.66
CA ASN A 353 -1.12 6.60 -13.02
C ASN A 353 -2.60 7.02 -13.02
N ALA A 354 -2.80 8.33 -13.00
CA ALA A 354 -4.11 8.98 -12.93
C ALA A 354 -5.06 8.63 -14.06
N ASP A 355 -4.51 8.54 -15.27
CA ASP A 355 -5.31 8.40 -16.48
C ASP A 355 -5.85 6.97 -16.59
N ALA A 356 -5.02 5.99 -16.23
CA ALA A 356 -5.44 4.59 -16.14
C ALA A 356 -6.55 4.38 -15.09
N PHE A 357 -6.47 5.05 -13.94
CA PHE A 357 -7.52 4.96 -12.93
C PHE A 357 -8.81 5.67 -13.34
N GLU A 358 -8.74 6.80 -14.05
CA GLU A 358 -9.95 7.44 -14.58
C GLU A 358 -10.68 6.51 -15.57
N GLU A 359 -9.94 5.84 -16.46
CA GLU A 359 -10.51 4.87 -17.37
C GLU A 359 -11.19 3.71 -16.62
N HIS A 360 -10.57 3.26 -15.53
CA HIS A 360 -11.17 2.27 -14.63
C HIS A 360 -12.45 2.79 -13.99
N LEU A 361 -12.45 3.99 -13.38
CA LEU A 361 -13.65 4.60 -12.80
C LEU A 361 -14.80 4.70 -13.81
N LYS A 362 -14.50 5.10 -15.05
CA LYS A 362 -15.49 5.17 -16.13
C LYS A 362 -16.17 3.84 -16.44
N GLN A 363 -15.59 2.71 -16.03
CA GLN A 363 -16.16 1.39 -16.23
C GLN A 363 -16.83 0.83 -14.98
N VAL A 364 -16.24 1.05 -13.81
CA VAL A 364 -16.73 0.42 -12.55
C VAL A 364 -17.65 1.32 -11.73
N SER A 365 -17.64 2.63 -11.95
CA SER A 365 -18.38 3.61 -11.15
C SER A 365 -19.48 4.33 -11.94
N THR A 366 -20.18 3.62 -12.83
CA THR A 366 -21.18 4.22 -13.71
C THR A 366 -22.48 4.51 -12.97
N LEU A 367 -23.06 5.70 -13.22
CA LEU A 367 -24.35 6.10 -12.65
C LEU A 367 -25.30 6.57 -13.76
N ASP A 368 -26.51 6.03 -13.79
CA ASP A 368 -27.53 6.38 -14.77
C ASP A 368 -27.87 7.87 -14.75
N ALA A 369 -27.98 8.47 -13.56
CA ALA A 369 -28.24 9.89 -13.39
C ALA A 369 -27.11 10.79 -13.92
N CYS A 370 -25.91 10.22 -14.11
CA CYS A 370 -24.74 10.88 -14.70
C CYS A 370 -24.50 10.42 -16.15
N GLY A 371 -25.51 9.81 -16.80
CA GLY A 371 -25.44 9.37 -18.18
C GLY A 371 -24.49 8.19 -18.42
N GLY A 372 -24.31 7.32 -17.42
CA GLY A 372 -23.39 6.19 -17.47
C GLY A 372 -21.93 6.54 -17.18
N ASN A 373 -21.66 7.73 -16.63
CA ASN A 373 -20.33 8.17 -16.22
C ASN A 373 -20.18 8.21 -14.68
N PRO A 374 -18.95 8.33 -14.16
CA PRO A 374 -18.69 8.51 -12.73
C PRO A 374 -19.35 9.77 -12.16
N GLY A 375 -19.91 9.62 -10.97
CA GLY A 375 -20.50 10.74 -10.24
C GLY A 375 -19.47 11.57 -9.47
N PRO A 376 -19.86 12.74 -8.95
CA PRO A 376 -18.96 13.61 -8.20
C PRO A 376 -18.28 12.93 -7.00
N MET A 377 -18.93 12.00 -6.28
CA MET A 377 -18.26 11.34 -5.13
C MET A 377 -17.01 10.56 -5.55
N SER A 378 -16.96 10.01 -6.77
CA SER A 378 -15.77 9.32 -7.29
C SER A 378 -14.55 10.24 -7.40
N PHE A 379 -14.77 11.54 -7.57
CA PHE A 379 -13.72 12.56 -7.70
C PHE A 379 -13.46 13.35 -6.41
N CYS A 380 -14.12 12.99 -5.30
CA CYS A 380 -13.85 13.64 -4.02
C CYS A 380 -12.41 13.37 -3.57
N GLN A 381 -11.61 14.42 -3.49
CA GLN A 381 -10.27 14.42 -2.92
C GLN A 381 -10.39 14.79 -1.46
N GLY A 382 -10.68 13.80 -0.60
CA GLY A 382 -11.00 13.92 0.83
C GLY A 382 -10.58 15.24 1.48
N ILE A 383 -11.41 16.27 1.36
CA ILE A 383 -11.04 17.64 1.74
C ILE A 383 -10.77 17.64 3.24
N LYS A 384 -9.47 17.80 3.58
CA LYS A 384 -8.90 18.35 4.81
C LYS A 384 -9.83 18.28 6.01
N GLU A 385 -9.58 17.38 6.97
CA GLU A 385 -9.82 17.58 8.42
C GLU A 385 -9.87 16.29 9.25
N LYS A 386 -9.63 15.12 8.68
CA LYS A 386 -9.48 13.90 9.48
C LYS A 386 -8.02 13.51 9.60
N ASN A 387 -7.39 13.96 10.70
CA ASN A 387 -6.12 13.42 11.22
C ASN A 387 -6.13 11.88 11.38
N SER A 388 -7.29 11.23 11.20
CA SER A 388 -7.52 9.80 11.37
C SER A 388 -7.14 8.94 10.16
N TYR A 389 -6.66 9.50 9.04
CA TYR A 389 -6.30 8.71 7.85
C TYR A 389 -4.79 8.69 7.54
N ASP A 390 -3.98 9.21 8.45
CA ASP A 390 -2.52 9.24 8.37
C ASP A 390 -1.91 7.94 8.94
N PHE A 391 -2.11 6.82 8.24
CA PHE A 391 -1.56 5.53 8.64
C PHE A 391 -0.10 5.36 8.21
N PHE A 392 0.66 4.62 9.02
CA PHE A 392 2.07 4.27 8.77
C PHE A 392 3.02 5.47 8.61
N ASN A 393 2.67 6.62 9.18
CA ASN A 393 3.49 7.83 9.05
C ASN A 393 4.91 7.63 9.59
N LEU A 394 5.07 6.94 10.73
CA LEU A 394 6.40 6.73 11.31
C LEU A 394 7.15 5.63 10.57
N THR A 395 6.48 4.52 10.24
CA THR A 395 7.06 3.44 9.42
C THR A 395 7.59 3.98 8.09
N LEU A 396 6.80 4.78 7.36
CA LEU A 396 7.18 5.33 6.07
C LEU A 396 8.27 6.41 6.19
N ALA A 397 8.26 7.22 7.25
CA ALA A 397 9.32 8.19 7.53
C ALA A 397 10.66 7.49 7.84
N CYS A 398 10.62 6.34 8.53
CA CYS A 398 11.79 5.56 8.91
C CYS A 398 12.24 4.56 7.83
N ARG A 399 11.64 4.58 6.62
CA ARG A 399 11.93 3.60 5.56
C ARG A 399 13.40 3.54 5.13
N PHE A 400 14.12 4.66 5.20
CA PHE A 400 15.57 4.73 4.90
C PHE A 400 16.39 3.72 5.72
N THR A 401 15.90 3.35 6.90
CA THR A 401 16.51 2.33 7.76
C THR A 401 16.57 0.97 7.08
N VAL A 402 15.56 0.62 6.26
CA VAL A 402 15.55 -0.62 5.47
C VAL A 402 16.75 -0.65 4.53
N HIS A 403 16.98 0.42 3.77
CA HIS A 403 18.10 0.51 2.83
C HIS A 403 19.45 0.38 3.53
N ILE A 404 19.60 1.02 4.70
CA ILE A 404 20.83 0.93 5.51
C ILE A 404 21.09 -0.51 5.94
N ILE A 405 20.07 -1.20 6.49
CA ILE A 405 20.22 -2.56 6.98
C ILE A 405 20.52 -3.54 5.85
N VAL A 406 19.78 -3.45 4.73
CA VAL A 406 20.02 -4.29 3.54
C VAL A 406 21.44 -4.09 3.01
N SER A 407 21.90 -2.85 2.92
CA SER A 407 23.27 -2.53 2.48
C SER A 407 24.31 -3.18 3.40
N CYS A 408 24.10 -3.13 4.72
CA CYS A 408 24.97 -3.80 5.68
C CYS A 408 24.98 -5.32 5.50
N LEU A 409 23.82 -5.94 5.26
CA LEU A 409 23.70 -7.38 5.02
C LEU A 409 24.41 -7.83 3.73
N ILE A 410 24.27 -7.05 2.65
CA ILE A 410 24.96 -7.30 1.37
C ILE A 410 26.47 -7.20 1.57
N ILE A 411 26.95 -6.14 2.22
CA ILE A 411 28.38 -5.95 2.47
C ILE A 411 28.94 -7.10 3.32
N ASP A 412 28.24 -7.50 4.39
CA ASP A 412 28.64 -8.65 5.23
C ASP A 412 28.76 -9.94 4.40
N TRP A 413 27.80 -10.19 3.50
CA TRP A 413 27.82 -11.36 2.64
C TRP A 413 28.95 -11.32 1.61
N ILE A 414 29.17 -10.19 0.93
CA ILE A 414 30.24 -10.03 -0.07
C ILE A 414 31.61 -10.26 0.58
N LEU A 415 31.83 -9.67 1.75
CA LEU A 415 33.09 -9.84 2.48
C LEU A 415 33.30 -11.30 2.91
N HIS A 416 32.25 -11.97 3.39
CA HIS A 416 32.29 -13.38 3.71
C HIS A 416 32.63 -14.24 2.49
N PHE A 417 31.91 -14.05 1.39
CA PHE A 417 32.07 -14.80 0.14
C PHE A 417 33.48 -14.66 -0.44
N THR A 418 33.99 -13.43 -0.51
CA THR A 418 35.33 -13.12 -1.02
C THR A 418 36.40 -13.81 -0.18
N LYS A 419 36.27 -13.79 1.15
CA LYS A 419 37.20 -14.47 2.06
C LYS A 419 37.17 -15.98 1.87
N THR A 420 35.99 -16.60 1.83
CA THR A 420 35.89 -18.06 1.63
C THR A 420 36.49 -18.50 0.30
N ARG A 421 36.35 -17.68 -0.75
CA ARG A 421 36.93 -17.96 -2.07
C ARG A 421 38.44 -17.75 -2.12
N MET A 422 38.96 -16.70 -1.48
CA MET A 422 40.39 -16.36 -1.45
C MET A 422 41.21 -17.30 -0.57
N THR A 423 40.67 -17.72 0.58
CA THR A 423 41.44 -18.48 1.59
C THR A 423 41.46 -19.98 1.28
N GLY A 424 40.67 -20.46 0.31
CA GLY A 424 40.57 -21.88 -0.02
C GLY A 424 40.07 -22.76 1.13
N ASP A 425 39.59 -22.15 2.22
CA ASP A 425 39.13 -22.83 3.42
C ASP A 425 37.90 -23.64 3.01
N LYS A 426 38.08 -24.96 2.87
CA LYS A 426 36.96 -25.90 2.83
C LYS A 426 36.21 -25.67 4.13
N VAL A 427 35.10 -24.94 4.05
CA VAL A 427 34.21 -24.66 5.17
C VAL A 427 33.82 -26.01 5.75
N LYS A 428 34.55 -26.46 6.78
CA LYS A 428 34.04 -27.48 7.68
C LYS A 428 32.78 -26.83 8.23
N TYR A 429 31.63 -27.42 7.93
CA TYR A 429 30.37 -27.24 8.64
C TYR A 429 30.67 -27.42 10.12
N THR A 430 31.16 -26.35 10.74
CA THR A 430 31.51 -26.31 12.14
C THR A 430 30.19 -25.97 12.79
N GLN A 431 29.73 -26.91 13.62
CA GLN A 431 28.57 -26.81 14.49
C GLN A 431 28.14 -25.36 14.75
N ILE A 432 26.86 -25.10 14.52
CA ILE A 432 26.11 -23.98 15.08
C ILE A 432 26.66 -23.70 16.49
N GLY A 433 27.35 -22.56 16.66
CA GLY A 433 28.02 -22.20 17.92
C GLY A 433 29.55 -22.08 17.88
N GLY A 434 30.22 -22.55 16.83
CA GLY A 434 31.64 -22.28 16.57
C GLY A 434 31.92 -20.79 16.38
N GLU A 435 33.14 -20.33 16.67
CA GLU A 435 33.53 -18.92 16.53
C GLU A 435 33.10 -18.34 15.17
N SER A 436 31.99 -17.58 15.14
CA SER A 436 31.73 -16.63 14.07
C SER A 436 32.83 -15.56 14.17
N ARG A 437 33.96 -15.84 13.52
CA ARG A 437 35.03 -14.87 13.28
C ARG A 437 34.41 -13.75 12.45
N THR A 438 33.98 -12.68 13.11
CA THR A 438 33.59 -11.42 12.46
C THR A 438 34.78 -10.84 11.70
N ILE A 439 34.86 -11.24 10.44
CA ILE A 439 35.35 -10.67 9.16
C ILE A 439 36.36 -9.50 9.13
N PHE A 440 36.43 -8.56 10.07
CA PHE A 440 37.43 -7.49 10.03
C PHE A 440 38.75 -7.89 10.71
N SER A 441 39.45 -8.90 10.17
CA SER A 441 40.80 -9.25 10.61
C SER A 441 41.91 -8.44 9.92
N PHE A 442 41.56 -7.39 9.17
CA PHE A 442 42.56 -6.59 8.43
C PHE A 442 43.21 -5.50 9.29
N ALA A 443 42.71 -5.23 10.51
CA ALA A 443 43.34 -4.28 11.44
C ALA A 443 42.90 -4.54 12.90
N GLU A 444 43.39 -5.60 13.56
CA GLU A 444 43.02 -5.85 14.95
C GLU A 444 43.85 -5.03 15.95
N LYS A 445 43.48 -3.76 16.13
CA LYS A 445 43.45 -3.20 17.49
C LYS A 445 42.16 -3.69 18.16
N LYS A 446 42.24 -4.13 19.42
CA LYS A 446 41.11 -4.61 20.25
C LYS A 446 39.86 -3.71 20.19
N GLY A 447 40.06 -2.40 19.98
CA GLY A 447 38.99 -1.41 19.81
C GLY A 447 38.11 -1.59 18.57
N ALA A 448 38.65 -1.99 17.42
CA ALA A 448 37.88 -2.13 16.17
C ALA A 448 36.89 -3.31 16.20
N ARG A 449 37.22 -4.38 16.94
CA ARG A 449 36.30 -5.50 17.20
C ARG A 449 35.15 -5.11 18.11
N LEU A 450 35.43 -4.28 19.12
CA LEU A 450 34.42 -3.82 20.07
C LEU A 450 33.42 -2.88 19.39
N SER A 451 33.91 -1.91 18.61
CA SER A 451 33.05 -0.96 17.89
C SER A 451 32.13 -1.65 16.88
N LEU A 452 32.63 -2.63 16.12
CA LEU A 452 31.81 -3.41 15.20
C LEU A 452 30.76 -4.26 15.94
N GLY A 453 31.11 -4.84 17.08
CA GLY A 453 30.18 -5.56 17.94
C GLY A 453 29.00 -4.69 18.39
N VAL A 454 29.31 -3.47 18.87
CA VAL A 454 28.33 -2.46 19.32
C VAL A 454 27.47 -1.97 18.15
N PHE A 455 28.07 -1.67 17.00
CA PHE A 455 27.36 -1.24 15.80
C PHE A 455 26.23 -2.19 15.41
N TRP A 456 26.53 -3.48 15.30
CA TRP A 456 25.51 -4.47 14.95
C TRP A 456 24.46 -4.70 16.04
N ALA A 457 24.83 -4.56 17.32
CA ALA A 457 23.86 -4.62 18.41
C ALA A 457 22.90 -3.42 18.36
N ALA A 458 23.40 -2.23 17.97
CA ALA A 458 22.59 -1.05 17.75
C ALA A 458 21.64 -1.23 16.55
N ILE A 459 22.09 -1.82 15.43
CA ILE A 459 21.22 -2.16 14.29
C ILE A 459 20.10 -3.11 14.71
N GLU A 460 20.42 -4.13 15.49
CA GLU A 460 19.42 -5.09 15.95
C GLU A 460 18.39 -4.43 16.88
N LEU A 461 18.85 -3.62 17.83
CA LEU A 461 17.97 -2.86 18.72
C LEU A 461 17.06 -1.89 17.92
N LEU A 462 17.63 -1.19 16.93
CA LEU A 462 16.89 -0.32 16.04
C LEU A 462 15.80 -1.09 15.28
N THR A 463 16.13 -2.28 14.77
CA THR A 463 15.17 -3.13 14.05
C THR A 463 14.02 -3.55 14.97
N ILE A 464 14.32 -3.91 16.22
CA ILE A 464 13.30 -4.25 17.23
C ILE A 464 12.39 -3.05 17.53
N ILE A 465 12.96 -1.86 17.74
CA ILE A 465 12.19 -0.63 17.99
C ILE A 465 11.21 -0.37 16.85
N ILE A 466 11.67 -0.50 15.61
CA ILE A 466 10.84 -0.25 14.43
C ILE A 466 9.78 -1.35 14.24
N ILE A 467 10.07 -2.61 14.60
CA ILE A 467 9.05 -3.68 14.65
C ILE A 467 7.92 -3.31 15.62
N PHE A 468 8.23 -2.76 16.80
CA PHE A 468 7.20 -2.32 17.75
C PHE A 468 6.38 -1.13 17.23
N ILE A 469 7.01 -0.20 16.54
CA ILE A 469 6.32 0.91 15.86
C ILE A 469 5.36 0.36 14.80
N GLY A 470 5.83 -0.52 13.92
CA GLY A 470 5.01 -1.13 12.89
C GLY A 470 3.85 -1.94 13.49
N LEU A 471 4.08 -2.67 14.57
CA LEU A 471 3.04 -3.41 15.28
C LEU A 471 1.96 -2.47 15.84
N ARG A 472 2.35 -1.34 16.44
CA ARG A 472 1.41 -0.32 16.94
C ARG A 472 0.52 0.22 15.81
N GLU A 473 1.11 0.63 14.69
CA GLU A 473 0.38 1.19 13.55
C GLU A 473 -0.55 0.13 12.90
N MET A 474 -0.15 -1.15 12.87
CA MET A 474 -1.00 -2.26 12.38
C MET A 474 -2.20 -2.53 13.28
N VAL A 475 -2.01 -2.45 14.60
CA VAL A 475 -3.11 -2.63 15.56
C VAL A 475 -4.10 -1.46 15.47
N GLU A 476 -3.63 -0.22 15.31
CA GLU A 476 -4.50 0.93 15.05
C GLU A 476 -5.36 0.74 13.79
N LEU A 477 -4.80 0.15 12.73
CA LEU A 477 -5.53 -0.20 11.51
C LEU A 477 -6.58 -1.31 11.75
N LEU A 478 -6.25 -2.34 12.54
CA LEU A 478 -7.21 -3.40 12.91
C LEU A 478 -8.35 -2.89 13.79
N ASP A 479 -8.05 -2.00 14.74
CA ASP A 479 -9.07 -1.40 15.62
C ASP A 479 -10.10 -0.63 14.79
N MET A 480 -9.67 0.10 13.74
CA MET A 480 -10.57 0.76 12.80
C MET A 480 -11.51 -0.25 12.10
N HIS A 481 -11.00 -1.39 11.65
CA HIS A 481 -11.84 -2.45 11.05
C HIS A 481 -12.86 -3.02 12.04
N SER A 482 -12.52 -3.12 13.32
CA SER A 482 -13.43 -3.61 14.35
C SER A 482 -14.54 -2.61 14.70
N ALA A 483 -14.23 -1.30 14.66
CA ALA A 483 -15.14 -0.22 15.00
C ALA A 483 -16.25 -0.01 13.96
N ASP A 484 -15.98 -0.25 12.68
CA ASP A 484 -16.96 -0.14 11.58
C ASP A 484 -17.92 -1.35 11.48
N GLY A 485 -18.01 -2.19 12.52
CA GLY A 485 -18.94 -3.33 12.60
C GLY A 485 -18.47 -4.62 11.93
N GLY A 486 -17.19 -4.68 11.51
CA GLY A 486 -16.61 -5.73 10.67
C GLY A 486 -16.14 -7.01 11.36
N LEU A 487 -16.61 -7.35 12.57
CA LEU A 487 -16.12 -8.53 13.28
C LEU A 487 -16.56 -9.88 12.65
N SER A 488 -17.38 -9.90 11.59
CA SER A 488 -18.12 -11.13 11.21
C SER A 488 -17.87 -11.72 9.82
N THR A 489 -17.06 -11.15 8.92
CA THR A 489 -16.85 -11.76 7.60
C THR A 489 -15.39 -11.73 7.16
N TRP A 490 -14.64 -12.78 7.50
CA TRP A 490 -13.34 -13.04 6.87
C TRP A 490 -13.56 -13.57 5.46
N GLY A 491 -12.87 -13.00 4.48
CA GLY A 491 -12.84 -13.53 3.12
C GLY A 491 -12.01 -14.81 3.01
N PHE A 492 -12.21 -15.58 1.93
CA PHE A 492 -11.40 -16.79 1.66
C PHE A 492 -9.90 -16.43 1.55
N GLY A 493 -9.55 -15.39 0.77
CA GLY A 493 -8.16 -14.93 0.63
C GLY A 493 -7.53 -14.48 1.95
N GLN A 494 -8.34 -13.89 2.85
CA GLN A 494 -7.90 -13.46 4.18
C GLN A 494 -7.55 -14.64 5.09
N LEU A 495 -8.33 -15.74 5.04
CA LEU A 495 -8.02 -16.97 5.76
C LEU A 495 -6.75 -17.63 5.22
N VAL A 496 -6.60 -17.67 3.89
CA VAL A 496 -5.40 -18.22 3.24
C VAL A 496 -4.15 -17.41 3.61
N ALA A 497 -4.24 -16.08 3.68
CA ALA A 497 -3.13 -15.22 4.07
C ALA A 497 -2.62 -15.51 5.49
N VAL A 498 -3.51 -15.79 6.44
CA VAL A 498 -3.13 -16.16 7.82
C VAL A 498 -2.56 -17.59 7.88
N ALA A 499 -3.09 -18.51 7.07
CA ALA A 499 -2.69 -19.91 7.07
C ALA A 499 -1.22 -20.15 6.65
N ILE A 500 -0.57 -19.18 5.99
CA ILE A 500 0.84 -19.29 5.57
C ILE A 500 1.79 -19.53 6.74
N TRP A 501 1.42 -19.11 7.96
CA TRP A 501 2.23 -19.27 9.15
C TRP A 501 2.06 -20.63 9.85
N PHE A 502 0.99 -21.38 9.52
CA PHE A 502 0.69 -22.65 10.19
C PHE A 502 1.76 -23.71 9.96
N PRO A 503 2.26 -23.96 8.73
CA PRO A 503 3.30 -24.96 8.49
C PRO A 503 4.56 -24.70 9.32
N VAL A 504 4.99 -23.44 9.44
CA VAL A 504 6.16 -23.04 10.24
C VAL A 504 5.97 -23.41 11.70
N MET A 505 4.83 -23.04 12.29
CA MET A 505 4.54 -23.30 13.71
C MET A 505 4.32 -24.78 14.01
N ILE A 506 3.60 -25.50 13.14
CA ILE A 506 3.39 -26.94 13.29
C ILE A 506 4.72 -27.67 13.23
N LYS A 507 5.60 -27.33 12.28
CA LYS A 507 6.94 -27.93 12.16
C LYS A 507 7.80 -27.60 13.38
N PHE A 508 7.77 -26.36 13.88
CA PHE A 508 8.47 -25.98 15.11
C PHE A 508 8.04 -26.83 16.32
N ILE A 509 6.74 -26.98 16.54
CA ILE A 509 6.18 -27.78 17.64
C ILE A 509 6.55 -29.26 17.46
N CYS A 510 6.36 -29.83 16.27
CA CYS A 510 6.68 -31.22 15.98
C CYS A 510 8.16 -31.55 16.18
N ILE A 511 9.09 -30.71 15.69
CA ILE A 511 10.54 -30.95 15.87
C ILE A 511 10.92 -30.75 17.35
N SER A 512 10.27 -29.83 18.06
CA SER A 512 10.51 -29.64 19.50
C SER A 512 10.11 -30.87 20.33
N ILE A 513 8.98 -31.51 19.99
CA ILE A 513 8.45 -32.68 20.70
C ILE A 513 9.17 -33.97 20.26
N PHE A 514 9.14 -34.27 18.96
CA PHE A 514 9.58 -35.55 18.41
C PHE A 514 11.07 -35.59 18.03
N GLY A 515 11.71 -34.41 17.90
CA GLY A 515 13.07 -34.28 17.39
C GLY A 515 13.14 -34.37 15.86
N PRO A 516 14.25 -33.93 15.25
CA PRO A 516 14.46 -34.08 13.81
C PRO A 516 14.60 -35.57 13.45
N ARG A 517 14.03 -35.99 12.32
CA ARG A 517 14.24 -37.35 11.80
C ARG A 517 15.74 -37.58 11.63
N LYS A 518 16.24 -38.69 12.19
CA LYS A 518 17.61 -39.13 11.94
C LYS A 518 17.69 -39.59 10.49
N GLU A 519 18.43 -38.88 9.66
CA GLU A 519 18.89 -39.44 8.39
C GLU A 519 19.74 -40.67 8.72
N ILE A 520 19.22 -41.86 8.38
CA ILE A 520 20.01 -43.08 8.41
C ILE A 520 21.02 -42.91 7.27
N LYS A 521 22.24 -42.48 7.61
CA LYS A 521 23.38 -42.62 6.70
C LYS A 521 23.56 -44.12 6.48
N GLN A 522 22.99 -44.64 5.40
CA GLN A 522 23.39 -45.94 4.87
C GLN A 522 24.87 -45.79 4.51
N LYS A 523 25.75 -46.33 5.36
CA LYS A 523 27.16 -46.52 5.03
C LYS A 523 27.18 -47.53 3.90
N ASP A 524 27.18 -47.04 2.66
CA ASP A 524 27.53 -47.87 1.53
C ASP A 524 29.04 -47.72 1.25
N ASN A 525 29.70 -48.85 1.02
CA ASN A 525 31.15 -48.99 0.95
C ASN A 525 31.73 -48.55 -0.42
N THR A 526 31.05 -47.69 -1.16
CA THR A 526 31.50 -47.24 -2.48
C THR A 526 31.42 -45.73 -2.60
N GLY A 527 32.60 -45.09 -2.64
CA GLY A 527 32.78 -43.65 -2.64
C GLY A 527 32.31 -42.95 -3.92
N LYS A 528 31.00 -42.70 -4.04
CA LYS A 528 30.44 -41.68 -4.94
C LYS A 528 29.33 -40.89 -4.24
N PRO A 529 29.29 -39.55 -4.37
CA PRO A 529 28.21 -38.75 -3.79
C PRO A 529 26.97 -38.83 -4.69
N GLN A 530 25.84 -39.31 -4.16
CA GLN A 530 24.54 -39.08 -4.77
C GLN A 530 23.81 -37.96 -4.05
N VAL A 531 23.15 -37.13 -4.85
CA VAL A 531 22.24 -36.06 -4.47
C VAL A 531 21.09 -36.67 -3.66
N LEU A 532 20.85 -36.14 -2.46
CA LEU A 532 19.78 -36.60 -1.58
C LEU A 532 18.45 -36.01 -2.07
N GLU A 533 17.65 -36.82 -2.77
CA GLU A 533 16.28 -36.49 -3.14
C GLU A 533 15.35 -36.73 -1.92
N MET A 534 14.50 -35.76 -1.61
CA MET A 534 13.47 -35.86 -0.57
C MET A 534 12.39 -36.85 -1.03
N VAL A 535 12.50 -38.13 -0.63
CA VAL A 535 11.44 -39.11 -0.88
C VAL A 535 10.42 -39.10 0.28
N SER A 536 9.18 -38.85 -0.12
CA SER A 536 7.95 -38.95 0.66
C SER A 536 7.66 -40.38 1.16
N TYR A 537 6.85 -40.47 2.21
CA TYR A 537 6.43 -41.71 2.89
C TYR A 537 6.12 -42.92 1.97
N PRO A 538 6.48 -44.16 2.39
CA PRO A 538 5.64 -45.32 2.15
C PRO A 538 4.83 -45.66 3.40
N HIS A 539 3.54 -45.87 3.18
CA HIS A 539 2.54 -46.39 4.11
C HIS A 539 2.98 -47.77 4.63
N ASN A 540 2.89 -48.01 5.95
CA ASN A 540 3.13 -49.34 6.52
C ASN A 540 2.01 -50.33 6.17
N LYS A 541 2.41 -51.33 5.39
CA LYS A 541 2.13 -52.78 5.43
C LYS A 541 1.22 -53.32 6.56
N ALA A 542 0.27 -54.18 6.18
CA ALA A 542 -0.14 -55.33 6.99
C ALA A 542 -0.31 -56.55 6.08
N ASP A 543 0.26 -57.66 6.53
CA ASP A 543 0.44 -58.95 5.85
C ASP A 543 -0.87 -59.73 5.63
N ASN A 544 -0.87 -60.65 4.65
CA ASN A 544 -0.98 -62.09 4.93
C ASN A 544 -0.80 -62.94 3.67
N THR A 545 0.21 -63.81 3.75
CA THR A 545 0.43 -65.02 2.96
C THR A 545 -0.72 -66.04 3.08
N ALA A 546 -1.14 -66.68 1.97
CA ALA A 546 -1.10 -68.14 1.77
C ALA A 546 -1.90 -68.63 0.52
N SER A 547 -1.40 -69.72 -0.09
CA SER A 547 -2.10 -70.71 -0.96
C SER A 547 -2.35 -70.28 -2.41
N SER A 548 -1.51 -70.69 -3.38
CA SER A 548 -1.42 -71.98 -4.10
C SER A 548 -2.56 -72.24 -5.11
N SER A 549 -2.20 -72.21 -6.40
CA SER A 549 -2.70 -73.07 -7.49
C SER A 549 -4.22 -73.35 -7.59
N ALA A 550 -4.89 -72.63 -8.50
CA ALA A 550 -5.70 -73.13 -9.62
C ALA A 550 -6.39 -71.94 -10.29
#